data_AF-W4EEI6-F1
#
_entry.id   AF-W4EEI6-F1
#
_cell.length_a   1.000
_cell.length_b   1.000
_cell.length_c   1.000
_cell.angle_alpha   90.00
_cell.angle_beta   90.00
_cell.angle_gamma   90.00
#
_symmetry.space_group_name_H-M   'P 1'
#
loop_
_entity.id
_entity.type
_entity.pdbx_description
1 polymer ?
#
loop_
_entity_poly.entity_id
_entity_poly.type
_entity_poly.pdbx_seq_one_letter_code
_entity_poly.pdbx_strand_id
1 'polypeptide(L)' 'MKPLQISPETAITLSKQLGVPLEHLMHMPQHILLQKIAELSKKAASETPEGSVPAPSDEKDKQ' A
#
# COMPACT_ATOMS: atom_id res chain seq x y z
N MET A 1 1.79 8.29 25.15
CA MET A 1 1.85 7.79 23.76
C MET A 1 3.10 8.35 23.11
N LYS A 2 4.08 7.51 22.74
CA LYS A 2 5.28 7.98 22.04
C LYS A 2 4.82 8.45 20.64
N PRO A 3 5.15 9.67 20.18
CA PRO A 3 4.78 10.10 18.85
C PRO A 3 5.40 9.14 17.83
N LEU A 4 4.59 8.71 16.86
CA LEU A 4 5.04 7.90 15.74
C LEU A 4 6.20 8.62 15.05
N GLN A 5 7.39 8.02 15.12
CA GLN A 5 8.61 8.55 14.51
C GLN A 5 8.63 8.20 13.01
N ILE A 6 7.53 8.46 12.30
CA ILE A 6 7.47 8.25 10.86
C ILE A 6 7.74 9.59 10.17
N SER A 7 8.79 9.63 9.36
CA SER A 7 9.05 10.77 8.50
C SER A 7 7.94 10.90 7.46
N PRO A 8 7.60 12.13 7.01
CA PRO A 8 6.57 12.35 5.98
C PRO A 8 6.87 11.57 4.69
N GLU A 9 8.14 11.45 4.32
CA GLU A 9 8.56 10.68 3.14
C GLU A 9 8.26 9.18 3.27
N THR A 10 8.51 8.61 4.46
CA THR A 10 8.19 7.22 4.78
C THR A 10 6.67 7.00 4.77
N ALA A 11 5.91 7.95 5.31
CA ALA A 11 4.45 7.87 5.33
C ALA A 11 3.85 7.87 3.92
N ILE A 12 4.36 8.71 3.01
CA ILE A 12 3.95 8.73 1.59
C ILE A 12 4.26 7.39 0.92
N THR A 13 5.47 6.85 1.14
CA THR A 13 5.88 5.59 0.52
C THR A 13 5.03 4.41 1.02
N LEU A 14 4.82 4.34 2.34
CA LEU A 14 3.96 3.33 2.96
C LEU A 14 2.51 3.46 2.48
N SER A 15 1.97 4.68 2.36
CA SER A 15 0.59 4.91 1.88
C SER A 15 0.36 4.29 0.50
N LYS A 16 1.34 4.43 -0.40
CA LYS A 16 1.32 3.88 -1.76
C LYS A 16 1.45 2.35 -1.75
N GLN A 17 2.39 1.82 -0.96
CA GLN A 17 2.60 0.37 -0.86
C GLN A 17 1.41 -0.35 -0.23
N LEU A 18 0.79 0.25 0.78
CA LEU A 18 -0.34 -0.29 1.52
C LEU A 18 -1.69 -0.04 0.82
N GLY A 19 -1.73 0.84 -0.19
CA GLY A 19 -2.98 1.32 -0.78
C GLY A 19 -3.88 2.05 0.21
N VAL A 20 -3.31 2.71 1.22
CA VAL A 20 -4.02 3.38 2.32
C VAL A 20 -3.81 4.90 2.23
N PRO A 21 -4.84 5.74 2.43
CA PRO A 21 -4.69 7.19 2.40
C PRO A 21 -3.69 7.71 3.44
N LEU A 22 -2.89 8.73 3.08
CA LEU A 22 -1.90 9.35 3.96
C LEU A 22 -2.52 9.92 5.24
N GLU A 23 -3.69 10.56 5.15
CA GLU A 23 -4.43 11.07 6.32
C GLU A 23 -4.72 9.96 7.32
N HIS A 24 -5.17 8.80 6.83
CA HIS A 24 -5.45 7.65 7.67
C HIS A 24 -4.16 7.09 8.28
N LEU A 25 -3.06 7.07 7.52
CA LEU A 25 -1.76 6.57 7.98
C LEU A 25 -1.16 7.45 9.09
N MET A 26 -1.37 8.77 9.06
CA MET A 26 -0.92 9.70 10.10
C MET A 26 -1.71 9.62 11.41
N HIS A 27 -2.98 9.21 11.35
CA HIS A 27 -3.83 9.00 12.53
C HIS A 27 -3.82 7.54 13.01
N MET A 28 -3.17 6.65 12.25
CA MET A 28 -3.16 5.22 12.53
C MET A 28 -2.30 4.93 13.75
N PRO A 29 -2.76 4.09 14.70
CA PRO A 29 -1.94 3.65 15.81
C PRO A 29 -0.84 2.68 15.34
N GLN A 30 0.31 2.73 16.02
CA GLN A 30 1.55 2.03 15.61
C GLN A 30 1.40 0.51 15.42
N HIS A 31 0.59 -0.15 16.26
CA HIS A 31 0.40 -1.60 16.19
C HIS A 31 -0.37 -2.03 14.92
N ILE A 32 -1.33 -1.21 14.45
CA ILE A 32 -2.07 -1.48 13.21
C ILE A 32 -1.15 -1.33 12.00
N LEU A 33 -0.28 -0.32 12.02
CA LEU A 33 0.70 -0.13 10.95
C LEU A 33 1.64 -1.34 10.82
N LEU A 34 2.12 -1.87 11.95
CA LEU A 34 2.96 -3.08 11.98
C LEU A 34 2.22 -4.31 11.45
N GLN A 35 0.94 -4.49 11.80
CA GLN A 35 0.11 -5.57 11.27
C GLN A 35 0.00 -5.47 9.74
N LYS A 36 -0.34 -4.30 9.21
CA LYS A 36 -0.46 -4.12 7.76
C LYS A 36 0.86 -4.30 7.01
N ILE A 37 1.98 -3.88 7.58
CA ILE A 37 3.32 -4.13 7.01
C ILE A 37 3.59 -5.63 6.97
N ALA A 38 3.28 -6.37 8.04
CA ALA A 38 3.43 -7.82 8.06
C ALA A 38 2.52 -8.52 7.04
N GLU A 39 1.28 -8.05 6.87
CA GLU A 39 0.37 -8.52 5.82
C GLU A 39 0.91 -8.23 4.41
N LEU A 40 1.48 -7.04 4.19
CA LEU A 40 2.13 -6.67 2.94
C LEU A 40 3.31 -7.57 2.61
N SER A 41 4.19 -7.85 3.58
CA SER A 41 5.35 -8.73 3.36
C SER A 41 4.93 -10.16 3.05
N LYS A 42 3.84 -10.66 3.66
CA LYS A 42 3.25 -11.95 3.30
C LYS A 42 2.67 -11.93 1.88
N LYS A 43 1.97 -10.85 1.52
CA LYS A 43 1.30 -10.74 0.22
C LYS A 43 2.27 -10.49 -0.93
N ALA A 44 3.36 -9.76 -0.70
CA ALA A 44 4.44 -9.57 -1.68
C ALA A 44 5.16 -10.88 -2.05
N ALA A 45 5.13 -11.88 -1.17
CA ALA A 45 5.62 -13.22 -1.50
C ALA A 45 4.62 -14.03 -2.35
N SER A 46 3.38 -13.55 -2.53
CA SER A 46 2.27 -14.30 -3.09
C SER A 46 1.66 -13.66 -4.35
N GLU A 47 1.62 -12.33 -4.47
CA GLU A 47 0.85 -11.65 -5.53
C GLU A 47 1.48 -10.32 -5.99
N THR A 48 1.61 -10.20 -7.30
CA THR A 48 1.88 -8.97 -8.08
C THR A 48 0.89 -7.87 -7.68
N PRO A 49 1.31 -6.62 -7.44
CA PRO A 49 0.42 -5.59 -6.92
C PRO A 49 -0.45 -5.00 -8.05
N GLU A 50 -1.66 -5.53 -8.22
CA GLU A 50 -2.74 -4.84 -8.94
C GLU A 50 -3.32 -3.75 -8.04
N GLY A 51 -3.15 -2.49 -8.46
CA GLY A 51 -3.65 -1.35 -7.69
C GLY A 51 -3.37 0.02 -8.30
N SER A 52 -3.40 0.16 -9.63
CA SER A 52 -3.70 1.43 -10.33
C SER A 52 -3.78 1.17 -11.84
N VAL A 53 -4.99 0.91 -12.36
CA VAL A 53 -5.70 1.68 -13.41
C VAL A 53 -6.95 0.90 -13.87
N PRO A 54 -8.15 1.52 -13.98
CA PRO A 54 -9.28 0.90 -14.68
C PRO A 54 -9.08 0.96 -16.22
N ALA A 55 -9.47 -0.12 -16.90
CA ALA A 55 -9.66 -0.47 -18.34
C ALA A 55 -9.76 0.66 -19.41
N PRO A 56 -9.68 0.41 -20.76
CA PRO A 56 -9.80 -0.86 -21.52
C PRO A 56 -8.67 -1.07 -22.57
N SER A 57 -8.48 -2.22 -23.23
CA SER A 57 -9.11 -2.52 -24.54
C SER A 57 -8.64 -3.90 -25.02
N ASP A 58 -9.61 -4.78 -25.26
CA ASP A 58 -9.52 -5.91 -26.18
C ASP A 58 -9.17 -5.37 -27.58
N GLU A 59 -7.93 -5.55 -28.04
CA GLU A 59 -7.57 -5.40 -29.45
C GLU A 59 -6.69 -6.60 -29.84
N LYS A 60 -7.37 -7.68 -30.21
CA LYS A 60 -7.20 -8.34 -31.51
C LYS A 60 -5.75 -8.50 -31.99
N ASP A 61 -5.20 -9.70 -31.86
CA ASP A 61 -4.40 -10.24 -32.97
C ASP A 61 -4.63 -11.73 -33.13
N LYS A 62 -5.31 -12.03 -34.22
CA LYS A 62 -5.50 -13.33 -34.81
C LYS A 62 -4.36 -13.47 -35.81
N GLN A 63 -3.41 -14.36 -35.58
CA GLN A 63 -2.73 -15.04 -36.68
C GLN A 63 -2.14 -16.39 -36.28
#